data_AF-A0A3C1WIW6-F1
#
_entry.id   AF-A0A3C1WIW6-F1
#
_cell.length_a   1.000
_cell.length_b   1.000
_cell.length_c   1.000
_cell.angle_alpha   90.00
_cell.angle_beta   90.00
_cell.angle_gamma   90.00
#
_symmetry.space_group_name_H-M   'P 1'
#
loop_
_entity.id
_entity.type
_entity.pdbx_description
1 polymer ?
#
loop_
_entity_poly.entity_id
_entity_poly.type
_entity_poly.pdbx_seq_one_letter_code
_entity_poly.pdbx_strand_id
1 'polypeptide(L)'
;MQQLADQQGWALEAARKAWETARRDLLAVREQRPKPMLDDKILTSWNGLLLKAFSTAYRHTGEEVLRQRAIHLADFLLAKAVKSNGGLWHRGWNGAFAIEGFLEDYALFAEGLIELYQATFEEKYLVAAKDIAEYALRHFHDPESPLLFFTADNAPPVLVRKKEVMDNVIPSSNAAFARVLLLLSEYYAEPRYRDRAEAMLTGVHGEFPAYAPAYASWAQTLFMEGVPVSALAVVGSEVEAFQKMTTGRYLPHLRLAGCKSRSELPLLRDKYNSTATLAFHCQKGVCDLPSENWKKMLDDFSMPV
;
A
#
# COMPACT_ATOMS: atom_id res chain seq x y z
N MET A 1 11.61 37.00 10.60
CA MET A 1 11.58 37.75 11.87
C MET A 1 12.72 38.77 11.95
N GLN A 2 13.99 38.36 11.79
CA GLN A 2 15.12 39.32 11.76
C GLN A 2 14.92 40.45 10.73
N GLN A 3 14.55 40.09 9.51
CA GLN A 3 14.27 41.05 8.44
C GLN A 3 13.18 42.08 8.78
N LEU A 4 12.15 41.69 9.57
CA LEU A 4 11.11 42.62 10.04
C LEU A 4 11.65 43.56 11.12
N ALA A 5 12.48 43.04 12.03
CA ALA A 5 13.13 43.84 13.07
C ALA A 5 14.04 44.91 12.45
N ASP A 6 14.86 44.53 11.47
CA ASP A 6 15.78 45.44 10.78
C ASP A 6 15.04 46.53 10.00
N GLN A 7 13.96 46.18 9.29
CA GLN A 7 13.14 47.14 8.53
C GLN A 7 12.44 48.17 9.41
N GLN A 8 12.02 47.78 10.62
CA GLN A 8 11.29 48.65 11.54
C GLN A 8 12.22 49.34 12.57
N GLY A 9 13.52 49.05 12.54
CA GLY A 9 14.47 49.54 13.53
C GLY A 9 14.20 49.03 14.96
N TRP A 10 13.61 47.83 15.08
CA TRP A 10 13.23 47.24 16.36
C TRP A 10 14.28 46.25 16.86
N ALA A 11 14.37 46.10 18.18
CA ALA A 11 15.01 44.92 18.76
C ALA A 11 14.26 43.65 18.32
N LEU A 12 14.98 42.54 18.08
CA LEU A 12 14.39 41.27 17.63
C LEU A 12 13.24 40.79 18.53
N GLU A 13 13.38 40.98 19.84
CA GLU A 13 12.37 40.60 20.82
C GLU A 13 11.09 41.44 20.71
N ALA A 14 11.23 42.73 20.42
CA ALA A 14 10.09 43.61 20.16
C ALA A 14 9.34 43.21 18.87
N ALA A 15 10.09 42.83 17.83
CA ALA A 15 9.50 42.32 16.58
C ALA A 15 8.77 40.98 16.78
N ARG A 16 9.31 40.06 17.59
CA ARG A 16 8.62 38.81 17.96
C ARG A 16 7.32 39.08 18.71
N LYS A 17 7.35 39.99 19.70
CA LYS A 17 6.18 40.37 20.49
C LYS A 17 5.10 41.01 19.63
N ALA A 18 5.47 41.91 18.72
CA ALA A 18 4.56 42.53 17.76
C ALA A 18 3.94 41.48 16.82
N TRP A 19 4.74 40.53 16.32
CA TRP A 19 4.24 39.44 15.47
C TRP A 19 3.26 38.52 16.18
N GLU A 20 3.56 38.07 17.40
CA GLU A 20 2.62 37.23 18.17
C GLU A 20 1.31 37.96 18.47
N THR A 21 1.40 39.26 18.79
CA THR A 21 0.22 40.10 19.00
C THR A 21 -0.62 40.17 17.72
N ALA A 22 0.00 40.53 16.59
CA ALA A 22 -0.68 40.60 15.30
C ALA A 22 -1.27 39.24 14.88
N ARG A 23 -0.53 38.13 15.06
CA ARG A 23 -1.00 36.78 14.76
C ARG A 23 -2.24 36.42 15.58
N ARG A 24 -2.23 36.70 16.88
CA ARG A 24 -3.37 36.43 17.77
C ARG A 24 -4.57 37.30 17.39
N ASP A 25 -4.35 38.58 17.16
CA ASP A 25 -5.43 39.52 16.84
C ASP A 25 -6.05 39.20 15.46
N LEU A 26 -5.22 38.88 14.46
CA LEU A 26 -5.68 38.41 13.15
C LEU A 26 -6.40 37.06 13.23
N LEU A 27 -5.95 36.14 14.09
CA LEU A 27 -6.64 34.87 14.35
C LEU A 27 -8.03 35.12 14.97
N ALA A 28 -8.13 36.02 15.96
CA ALA A 28 -9.41 36.38 16.57
C ALA A 28 -10.41 36.95 15.57
N VAL A 29 -9.95 37.80 14.64
CA VAL A 29 -10.79 38.31 13.53
C VAL A 29 -11.14 37.20 12.53
N ARG A 30 -10.22 36.27 12.23
CA ARG A 30 -10.49 35.13 11.33
C ARG A 30 -11.52 34.16 11.89
N GLU A 31 -11.51 33.90 13.20
CA GLU A 31 -12.47 33.00 13.86
C GLU A 31 -13.91 33.56 13.86
N GLN A 32 -14.10 34.85 13.61
CA GLN A 32 -15.43 35.44 13.41
C GLN A 32 -16.03 35.15 12.03
N ARG A 33 -15.22 34.68 11.07
CA ARG A 33 -15.70 34.33 9.72
C ARG A 33 -16.34 32.94 9.76
N PRO A 34 -17.42 32.70 8.98
CA PRO A 34 -17.91 31.34 8.76
C PRO A 34 -16.76 30.44 8.30
N LYS A 35 -16.56 29.30 8.99
CA LYS A 35 -15.50 28.36 8.63
C LYS A 35 -15.83 27.76 7.25
N PRO A 36 -14.83 27.59 6.37
CA PRO A 36 -15.02 26.80 5.15
C PRO A 36 -15.58 25.43 5.52
N MET A 37 -16.46 24.87 4.68
CA MET A 37 -16.87 23.47 4.86
C MET A 37 -15.63 22.57 4.81
N LEU A 38 -15.58 21.60 5.71
CA LEU A 38 -14.56 20.56 5.67
C LEU A 38 -14.96 19.55 4.59
N ASP A 39 -13.98 19.09 3.82
CA ASP A 39 -14.17 17.87 3.05
C ASP A 39 -13.94 16.68 3.98
N ASP A 40 -15.02 16.22 4.61
CA ASP A 40 -15.05 15.12 5.58
C ASP A 40 -15.30 13.76 4.91
N LYS A 41 -15.11 13.68 3.59
CA LYS A 41 -15.22 12.43 2.82
C LYS A 41 -14.10 11.48 3.17
N ILE A 42 -14.46 10.21 3.26
CA ILE A 42 -13.54 9.08 3.39
C ILE A 42 -13.45 8.43 2.02
N LEU A 43 -12.37 8.67 1.28
CA LEU A 43 -12.12 8.03 -0.01
C LEU A 43 -11.34 6.73 0.19
N THR A 44 -11.84 5.61 -0.34
CA THR A 44 -11.22 4.29 -0.16
C THR A 44 -9.81 4.27 -0.75
N SER A 45 -9.61 4.80 -1.96
CA SER A 45 -8.30 4.92 -2.62
C SER A 45 -7.27 5.69 -1.78
N TRP A 46 -7.64 6.87 -1.25
CA TRP A 46 -6.72 7.70 -0.46
C TRP A 46 -6.42 7.10 0.91
N ASN A 47 -7.41 6.45 1.53
CA ASN A 47 -7.17 5.71 2.75
C ASN A 47 -6.34 4.44 2.50
N GLY A 48 -6.39 3.84 1.31
CA GLY A 48 -5.47 2.80 0.87
C GLY A 48 -4.01 3.28 0.84
N LEU A 49 -3.76 4.48 0.29
CA LEU A 49 -2.44 5.12 0.36
C LEU A 49 -2.00 5.38 1.80
N LEU A 50 -2.89 5.88 2.65
CA LEU A 50 -2.61 6.13 4.07
C LEU A 50 -2.31 4.83 4.82
N LEU A 51 -3.03 3.74 4.52
CA LEU A 51 -2.79 2.41 5.07
C LEU A 51 -1.39 1.91 4.69
N LYS A 52 -1.02 2.02 3.41
CA LYS A 52 0.34 1.70 2.96
C LYS A 52 1.38 2.54 3.71
N ALA A 53 1.15 3.85 3.83
CA ALA A 53 2.07 4.76 4.52
C ALA A 53 2.27 4.41 6.00
N PHE A 54 1.19 4.15 6.76
CA PHE A 54 1.32 3.74 8.17
C PHE A 54 2.03 2.41 8.33
N SER A 55 1.69 1.42 7.50
CA SER A 55 2.33 0.10 7.53
C SER A 55 3.81 0.18 7.18
N THR A 56 4.17 0.87 6.10
CA THR A 56 5.57 1.08 5.72
C THR A 56 6.33 1.85 6.79
N ALA A 57 5.76 2.94 7.32
CA ALA A 57 6.41 3.74 8.35
C ALA A 57 6.65 2.91 9.61
N TYR A 58 5.68 2.11 10.07
CA TYR A 58 5.88 1.17 11.17
C TYR A 58 7.03 0.21 10.90
N ARG A 59 7.10 -0.43 9.72
CA ARG A 59 8.18 -1.36 9.39
C ARG A 59 9.57 -0.70 9.42
N HIS A 60 9.67 0.62 9.26
CA HIS A 60 10.95 1.34 9.28
C HIS A 60 11.25 2.05 10.62
N THR A 61 10.25 2.37 11.43
CA THR A 61 10.45 3.12 12.68
C THR A 61 10.20 2.29 13.94
N GLY A 62 9.39 1.24 13.85
CA GLY A 62 8.92 0.46 15.00
C GLY A 62 7.95 1.19 15.92
N GLU A 63 7.43 2.35 15.50
CA GLU A 63 6.44 3.13 16.24
C GLU A 63 5.10 2.39 16.27
N GLU A 64 4.80 1.67 17.36
CA GLU A 64 3.58 0.84 17.51
C GLU A 64 2.26 1.62 17.30
N VAL A 65 2.26 2.93 17.56
CA VAL A 65 1.10 3.79 17.25
C VAL A 65 0.74 3.77 15.75
N LEU A 66 1.72 3.64 14.87
CA LEU A 66 1.52 3.55 13.42
C LEU A 66 0.93 2.19 13.03
N ARG A 67 1.42 1.10 13.63
CA ARG A 67 0.84 -0.24 13.46
C ARG A 67 -0.62 -0.28 13.89
N GLN A 68 -0.92 0.27 15.06
CA GLN A 68 -2.29 0.29 15.57
C GLN A 68 -3.23 1.13 14.70
N ARG A 69 -2.76 2.26 14.17
CA ARG A 69 -3.50 3.09 13.21
C ARG A 69 -3.75 2.35 11.90
N ALA A 70 -2.76 1.63 11.37
CA ALA A 70 -2.89 0.84 10.16
C ALA A 70 -3.92 -0.28 10.32
N ILE A 71 -3.84 -1.05 11.42
CA ILE A 71 -4.81 -2.11 11.76
C ILE A 71 -6.22 -1.53 11.86
N HIS A 72 -6.40 -0.44 12.62
CA HIS A 72 -7.71 0.18 12.79
C HIS A 72 -8.29 0.68 11.45
N LEU A 73 -7.46 1.30 10.61
CA LEU A 73 -7.88 1.78 9.30
C LEU A 73 -8.28 0.64 8.37
N ALA A 74 -7.48 -0.42 8.30
CA ALA A 74 -7.76 -1.59 7.49
C ALA A 74 -9.07 -2.27 7.93
N ASP A 75 -9.23 -2.56 9.22
CA ASP A 75 -10.44 -3.20 9.76
C ASP A 75 -11.67 -2.31 9.54
N PHE A 76 -11.55 -0.99 9.68
CA PHE A 76 -12.63 -0.04 9.39
C PHE A 76 -13.06 -0.09 7.91
N LEU A 77 -12.12 -0.05 6.97
CA LEU A 77 -12.45 -0.10 5.54
C LEU A 77 -12.97 -1.48 5.12
N LEU A 78 -12.39 -2.56 5.64
CA LEU A 78 -12.91 -3.92 5.41
C LEU A 78 -14.36 -4.05 5.90
N ALA A 79 -14.71 -3.41 7.01
CA ALA A 79 -16.07 -3.45 7.56
C ALA A 79 -17.07 -2.50 6.86
N LYS A 80 -16.61 -1.40 6.26
CA LYS A 80 -17.49 -0.33 5.77
C LYS A 80 -17.44 -0.09 4.26
N ALA A 81 -16.27 -0.22 3.64
CA ALA A 81 -16.07 0.00 2.22
C ALA A 81 -16.30 -1.28 1.40
N VAL A 82 -16.04 -2.47 1.96
CA VAL A 82 -16.27 -3.73 1.26
C VAL A 82 -17.75 -4.12 1.30
N LYS A 83 -18.31 -4.38 0.12
CA LYS A 83 -19.69 -4.83 -0.07
C LYS A 83 -19.79 -6.35 0.11
N SER A 84 -20.99 -6.83 0.42
CA SER A 84 -21.27 -8.27 0.56
C SER A 84 -20.99 -9.08 -0.72
N ASN A 85 -21.01 -8.43 -1.90
CA ASN A 85 -20.68 -9.06 -3.18
C ASN A 85 -19.18 -8.98 -3.54
N GLY A 86 -18.32 -8.49 -2.64
CA GLY A 86 -16.88 -8.31 -2.84
C GLY A 86 -16.47 -7.01 -3.53
N GLY A 87 -17.41 -6.19 -3.98
CA GLY A 87 -17.09 -4.87 -4.55
C GLY A 87 -16.74 -3.84 -3.49
N LEU A 88 -16.18 -2.71 -3.89
CA LEU A 88 -15.85 -1.60 -2.99
C LEU A 88 -16.78 -0.41 -3.20
N TRP A 89 -17.02 0.32 -2.13
CA TRP A 89 -17.51 1.70 -2.18
C TRP A 89 -16.33 2.66 -2.31
N HIS A 90 -16.49 3.67 -3.16
CA HIS A 90 -15.49 4.72 -3.36
C HIS A 90 -15.46 5.71 -2.18
N ARG A 91 -16.64 6.14 -1.71
CA ARG A 91 -16.75 7.29 -0.80
C ARG A 91 -17.65 7.01 0.40
N GLY A 92 -17.09 7.15 1.60
CA GLY A 92 -17.82 7.37 2.84
C GLY A 92 -18.10 8.85 3.09
N TRP A 93 -19.32 9.20 3.47
CA TRP A 93 -19.69 10.55 3.91
C TRP A 93 -20.90 10.50 4.85
N ASN A 94 -20.90 11.29 5.93
CA ASN A 94 -21.98 11.32 6.94
C ASN A 94 -22.41 9.92 7.44
N GLY A 95 -21.43 9.02 7.66
CA GLY A 95 -21.66 7.67 8.18
C GLY A 95 -22.15 6.64 7.14
N ALA A 96 -22.34 7.02 5.89
CA ALA A 96 -22.75 6.14 4.80
C ALA A 96 -21.68 6.04 3.71
N PHE A 97 -21.40 4.81 3.27
CA PHE A 97 -20.59 4.57 2.08
C PHE A 97 -21.48 4.47 0.84
N ALA A 98 -21.05 5.11 -0.24
CA ALA A 98 -21.76 5.21 -1.50
C ALA A 98 -20.77 5.38 -2.66
N ILE A 99 -21.31 5.37 -3.89
CA ILE A 99 -20.57 5.44 -5.16
C ILE A 99 -19.75 4.17 -5.41
N GLU A 100 -20.01 3.53 -6.54
CA GLU A 100 -19.26 2.35 -6.97
C GLU A 100 -17.76 2.63 -7.03
N GLY A 101 -16.96 1.72 -6.47
CA GLY A 101 -15.52 1.81 -6.46
C GLY A 101 -14.93 1.86 -7.87
N PHE A 102 -13.89 2.66 -8.03
CA PHE A 102 -13.06 2.71 -9.23
C PHE A 102 -11.83 1.84 -9.06
N LEU A 103 -11.13 1.52 -10.15
CA LEU A 103 -9.95 0.65 -10.10
C LEU A 103 -8.89 1.13 -9.09
N GLU A 104 -8.77 2.44 -8.87
CA GLU A 104 -7.89 3.02 -7.85
C GLU A 104 -8.21 2.56 -6.42
N ASP A 105 -9.49 2.39 -6.09
CA ASP A 105 -9.94 1.95 -4.76
C ASP A 105 -9.48 0.52 -4.51
N TYR A 106 -9.60 -0.35 -5.53
CA TYR A 106 -9.17 -1.74 -5.47
C TYR A 106 -7.64 -1.84 -5.42
N ALA A 107 -6.95 -1.14 -6.32
CA ALA A 107 -5.50 -1.20 -6.42
C ALA A 107 -4.81 -0.69 -5.15
N LEU A 108 -5.17 0.51 -4.70
CA LEU A 108 -4.46 1.17 -3.59
C LEU A 108 -4.84 0.57 -2.23
N PHE A 109 -6.07 0.09 -2.06
CA PHE A 109 -6.45 -0.59 -0.84
C PHE A 109 -5.83 -1.98 -0.74
N ALA A 110 -5.82 -2.77 -1.83
CA ALA A 110 -5.15 -4.08 -1.85
C ALA A 110 -3.63 -3.93 -1.61
N GLU A 111 -2.99 -2.94 -2.22
CA GLU A 111 -1.56 -2.67 -1.98
C GLU A 111 -1.29 -2.33 -0.50
N GLY A 112 -2.14 -1.51 0.13
CA GLY A 112 -2.05 -1.18 1.55
C GLY A 112 -2.26 -2.38 2.47
N LEU A 113 -3.19 -3.29 2.12
CA LEU A 113 -3.45 -4.52 2.87
C LEU A 113 -2.26 -5.51 2.81
N ILE A 114 -1.62 -5.63 1.64
CA ILE A 114 -0.40 -6.44 1.49
C ILE A 114 0.75 -5.87 2.34
N GLU A 115 0.89 -4.54 2.35
CA GLU A 115 1.89 -3.87 3.18
C GLU A 115 1.60 -4.05 4.68
N LEU A 116 0.32 -4.01 5.09
CA LEU A 116 -0.09 -4.30 6.47
C LEU A 116 0.17 -5.76 6.84
N TYR A 117 -0.03 -6.71 5.93
CA TYR A 117 0.33 -8.10 6.14
C TYR A 117 1.83 -8.23 6.46
N GLN A 118 2.72 -7.58 5.71
CA GLN A 118 4.15 -7.61 6.03
C GLN A 118 4.48 -6.99 7.39
N ALA A 119 3.70 -6.01 7.83
CA ALA A 119 3.86 -5.37 9.13
C ALA A 119 3.31 -6.20 10.30
N THR A 120 2.38 -7.13 10.06
CA THR A 120 1.59 -7.81 11.12
C THR A 120 1.69 -9.33 11.11
N PHE A 121 1.97 -9.92 9.95
CA PHE A 121 1.77 -11.34 9.61
C PHE A 121 0.35 -11.86 9.83
N GLU A 122 -0.64 -10.98 9.90
CA GLU A 122 -2.04 -11.36 9.99
C GLU A 122 -2.58 -11.69 8.58
N GLU A 123 -2.70 -12.99 8.28
CA GLU A 123 -3.08 -13.50 6.96
C GLU A 123 -4.42 -12.95 6.43
N LYS A 124 -5.35 -12.55 7.32
CA LYS A 124 -6.64 -11.98 6.94
C LYS A 124 -6.51 -10.78 5.99
N TYR A 125 -5.48 -9.95 6.14
CA TYR A 125 -5.29 -8.78 5.28
C TYR A 125 -4.83 -9.18 3.89
N LEU A 126 -3.96 -10.17 3.79
CA LEU A 126 -3.48 -10.69 2.52
C LEU A 126 -4.59 -11.44 1.75
N VAL A 127 -5.42 -12.22 2.47
CA VAL A 127 -6.63 -12.84 1.91
C VAL A 127 -7.58 -11.78 1.37
N ALA A 128 -7.87 -10.74 2.15
CA ALA A 128 -8.72 -9.65 1.68
C ALA A 128 -8.14 -8.92 0.45
N ALA A 129 -6.82 -8.69 0.41
CA ALA A 129 -6.16 -8.10 -0.75
C ALA A 129 -6.34 -8.96 -2.02
N LYS A 130 -6.22 -10.29 -1.88
CA LYS A 130 -6.47 -11.23 -2.98
C LYS A 130 -7.93 -11.18 -3.44
N ASP A 131 -8.89 -11.19 -2.53
CA ASP A 131 -10.31 -11.17 -2.88
C ASP A 131 -10.70 -9.87 -3.62
N ILE A 132 -10.15 -8.73 -3.18
CA ILE A 132 -10.29 -7.43 -3.85
C ILE A 132 -9.66 -7.48 -5.25
N ALA A 133 -8.47 -8.07 -5.40
CA ALA A 133 -7.81 -8.20 -6.69
C ALA A 133 -8.60 -9.11 -7.66
N GLU A 134 -9.14 -10.24 -7.18
CA GLU A 134 -9.98 -11.13 -7.98
C GLU A 134 -11.27 -10.44 -8.45
N TYR A 135 -11.91 -9.64 -7.59
CA TYR A 135 -13.05 -8.83 -8.00
C TYR A 135 -12.66 -7.86 -9.12
N ALA A 136 -11.53 -7.16 -8.96
CA ALA A 136 -11.07 -6.19 -9.93
C ALA A 136 -10.74 -6.84 -11.29
N LEU A 137 -10.03 -7.98 -11.28
CA LEU A 137 -9.73 -8.77 -12.48
C LEU A 137 -10.98 -9.22 -13.23
N ARG A 138 -12.08 -9.48 -12.51
CA ARG A 138 -13.35 -9.89 -13.13
C ARG A 138 -14.12 -8.72 -13.74
N HIS A 139 -14.30 -7.64 -12.98
CA HIS A 139 -15.26 -6.58 -13.32
C HIS A 139 -14.65 -5.39 -14.07
N PHE A 140 -13.33 -5.21 -14.01
CA PHE A 140 -12.63 -4.11 -14.70
C PHE A 140 -11.90 -4.59 -15.96
N HIS A 141 -12.06 -5.86 -16.32
CA HIS A 141 -11.44 -6.47 -17.49
C HIS A 141 -11.84 -5.77 -18.79
N ASP A 142 -10.86 -5.62 -19.67
CA ASP A 142 -11.04 -5.25 -21.07
C ASP A 142 -10.65 -6.43 -21.97
N PRO A 143 -11.56 -7.01 -22.76
CA PRO A 143 -11.24 -8.12 -23.66
C PRO A 143 -10.27 -7.74 -24.79
N GLU A 144 -10.13 -6.44 -25.11
CA GLU A 144 -9.28 -5.96 -26.20
C GLU A 144 -7.91 -5.47 -25.73
N SER A 145 -7.63 -5.53 -24.41
CA SER A 145 -6.42 -4.94 -23.85
C SER A 145 -5.90 -5.64 -22.60
N PRO A 146 -4.57 -5.68 -22.39
CA PRO A 146 -4.02 -6.17 -21.14
C PRO A 146 -4.28 -5.23 -19.95
N LEU A 147 -4.75 -4.00 -20.20
CA LEU A 147 -5.08 -3.03 -19.16
C LEU A 147 -6.51 -3.20 -18.64
N LEU A 148 -6.80 -2.58 -17.50
CA LEU A 148 -8.11 -2.59 -16.88
C LEU A 148 -8.79 -1.22 -17.03
N PHE A 149 -10.10 -1.25 -17.24
CA PHE A 149 -10.93 -0.06 -17.21
C PHE A 149 -10.91 0.60 -15.84
N PHE A 150 -11.21 1.90 -15.79
CA PHE A 150 -11.31 2.65 -14.54
C PHE A 150 -12.60 2.34 -13.76
N THR A 151 -13.69 2.01 -14.45
CA THR A 151 -15.00 1.66 -13.86
C THR A 151 -15.29 0.19 -14.07
N ALA A 152 -16.03 -0.42 -13.14
CA ALA A 152 -16.53 -1.79 -13.25
C ALA A 152 -17.59 -1.92 -14.35
N ASP A 153 -17.74 -3.12 -14.91
CA ASP A 153 -18.77 -3.48 -15.92
C ASP A 153 -20.19 -3.52 -15.35
N ASN A 154 -20.32 -3.71 -14.04
CA ASN A 154 -21.56 -3.76 -13.29
C ASN A 154 -21.90 -2.44 -12.56
N ALA A 155 -21.11 -1.38 -12.78
CA ALA A 155 -21.41 -0.03 -12.32
C ALA A 155 -22.45 0.65 -13.22
N PRO A 156 -23.13 1.73 -12.76
CA PRO A 156 -23.99 2.53 -13.62
C PRO A 156 -23.27 2.94 -14.92
N PRO A 157 -23.93 2.83 -16.08
CA PRO A 157 -23.27 3.02 -17.37
C PRO A 157 -22.73 4.44 -17.51
N VAL A 158 -21.52 4.54 -18.06
CA VAL A 158 -20.85 5.78 -18.44
C VAL A 158 -20.69 5.83 -19.96
N LEU A 159 -20.59 7.02 -20.55
CA LEU A 159 -20.47 7.18 -22.00
C LEU A 159 -19.22 6.47 -22.56
N VAL A 160 -18.10 6.54 -21.84
CA VAL A 160 -16.83 5.90 -22.20
C VAL A 160 -16.16 5.38 -20.93
N ARG A 161 -15.76 4.11 -20.95
CA ARG A 161 -14.90 3.53 -19.90
C ARG A 161 -13.44 3.83 -20.24
N LYS A 162 -12.86 4.83 -19.58
CA LYS A 162 -11.44 5.18 -19.73
C LYS A 162 -10.54 4.17 -19.00
N LYS A 163 -9.25 4.21 -19.31
CA LYS A 163 -8.17 3.57 -18.55
C LYS A 163 -7.27 4.64 -17.98
N GLU A 164 -6.91 4.51 -16.71
CA GLU A 164 -5.92 5.40 -16.11
C GLU A 164 -4.56 4.72 -16.08
N VAL A 165 -3.67 5.25 -16.92
CA VAL A 165 -2.30 4.74 -17.11
C VAL A 165 -1.25 5.72 -16.63
N MET A 166 -1.54 7.03 -16.62
CA MET A 166 -0.65 8.07 -16.12
C MET A 166 -0.84 8.31 -14.63
N ASP A 167 0.26 8.60 -13.94
CA ASP A 167 0.27 9.18 -12.61
C ASP A 167 -0.29 10.61 -12.65
N ASN A 168 -1.00 10.97 -11.58
CA ASN A 168 -1.50 12.33 -11.38
C ASN A 168 -1.32 12.70 -9.90
N VAL A 169 -2.34 13.27 -9.26
CA VAL A 169 -2.34 13.52 -7.79
C VAL A 169 -2.16 12.24 -6.97
N ILE A 170 -2.42 11.08 -7.56
CA ILE A 170 -2.18 9.74 -7.00
C ILE A 170 -1.54 8.84 -8.08
N PRO A 171 -0.97 7.68 -7.69
CA PRO A 171 -0.47 6.69 -8.64
C PRO A 171 -1.54 6.22 -9.63
N SER A 172 -1.11 5.95 -10.87
CA SER A 172 -1.92 5.29 -11.90
C SER A 172 -2.59 4.02 -11.36
N SER A 173 -3.90 3.90 -11.53
CA SER A 173 -4.67 2.76 -11.03
C SER A 173 -4.19 1.45 -11.66
N ASN A 174 -3.85 1.46 -12.96
CA ASN A 174 -3.32 0.28 -13.64
C ASN A 174 -1.90 -0.06 -13.15
N ALA A 175 -1.03 0.93 -12.97
CA ALA A 175 0.33 0.69 -12.47
C ALA A 175 0.31 0.12 -11.04
N ALA A 176 -0.52 0.71 -10.16
CA ALA A 176 -0.70 0.21 -8.80
C ALA A 176 -1.27 -1.20 -8.78
N PHE A 177 -2.27 -1.49 -9.63
CA PHE A 177 -2.85 -2.82 -9.72
C PHE A 177 -1.85 -3.86 -10.24
N ALA A 178 -1.03 -3.52 -11.24
CA ALA A 178 0.04 -4.39 -11.72
C ALA A 178 1.04 -4.73 -10.60
N ARG A 179 1.39 -3.78 -9.72
CA ARG A 179 2.22 -4.09 -8.53
C ARG A 179 1.52 -5.03 -7.56
N VAL A 180 0.22 -4.84 -7.31
CA VAL A 180 -0.57 -5.76 -6.46
C VAL A 180 -0.50 -7.18 -7.00
N LEU A 181 -0.67 -7.36 -8.31
CA LEU A 181 -0.60 -8.67 -8.95
C LEU A 181 0.79 -9.31 -8.81
N LEU A 182 1.87 -8.55 -9.02
CA LEU A 182 3.24 -9.05 -8.79
C LEU A 182 3.44 -9.49 -7.33
N LEU A 183 2.98 -8.70 -6.36
CA LEU A 183 3.06 -9.06 -4.95
C LEU A 183 2.24 -10.33 -4.62
N LEU A 184 1.01 -10.43 -5.14
CA LEU A 184 0.17 -11.62 -4.96
C LEU A 184 0.79 -12.86 -5.62
N SER A 185 1.49 -12.71 -6.74
CA SER A 185 2.18 -13.82 -7.41
C SER A 185 3.23 -14.47 -6.51
N GLU A 186 3.94 -13.68 -5.69
CA GLU A 186 4.93 -14.19 -4.74
C GLU A 186 4.28 -14.92 -3.56
N TYR A 187 3.21 -14.36 -3.00
CA TYR A 187 2.56 -14.93 -1.82
C TYR A 187 1.68 -16.15 -2.11
N TYR A 188 1.04 -16.19 -3.27
CA TYR A 188 0.14 -17.26 -3.67
C TYR A 188 0.75 -18.29 -4.61
N ALA A 189 1.99 -18.06 -5.09
CA ALA A 189 2.67 -18.91 -6.07
C ALA A 189 1.77 -19.19 -7.30
N GLU A 190 1.06 -18.16 -7.76
CA GLU A 190 0.07 -18.27 -8.82
C GLU A 190 0.54 -17.50 -10.07
N PRO A 191 1.05 -18.19 -11.12
CA PRO A 191 1.69 -17.53 -12.26
C PRO A 191 0.80 -16.53 -12.99
N ARG A 192 -0.52 -16.77 -13.03
CA ARG A 192 -1.49 -15.92 -13.74
C ARG A 192 -1.44 -14.44 -13.29
N TYR A 193 -1.10 -14.16 -12.03
CA TYR A 193 -0.98 -12.77 -11.58
C TYR A 193 0.25 -12.09 -12.18
N ARG A 194 1.39 -12.79 -12.19
CA ARG A 194 2.63 -12.29 -12.79
C ARG A 194 2.45 -12.11 -14.30
N ASP A 195 1.92 -13.13 -14.98
CA ASP A 195 1.63 -13.07 -16.42
C ASP A 195 0.74 -11.86 -16.78
N ARG A 196 -0.30 -11.61 -15.95
CA ARG A 196 -1.17 -10.45 -16.13
C ARG A 196 -0.44 -9.13 -15.90
N ALA A 197 0.41 -9.02 -14.89
CA ALA A 197 1.18 -7.81 -14.62
C ALA A 197 2.22 -7.52 -15.73
N GLU A 198 2.90 -8.55 -16.25
CA GLU A 198 3.82 -8.44 -17.39
C GLU A 198 3.09 -7.99 -18.66
N ALA A 199 1.90 -8.54 -18.92
CA ALA A 199 1.06 -8.08 -20.03
C ALA A 199 0.64 -6.61 -19.86
N MET A 200 0.30 -6.18 -18.63
CA MET A 200 -0.03 -4.79 -18.32
C MET A 200 1.17 -3.84 -18.56
N LEU A 201 2.38 -4.24 -18.14
CA LEU A 201 3.63 -3.51 -18.42
C LEU A 201 3.88 -3.37 -19.92
N THR A 202 3.68 -4.44 -20.68
CA THR A 202 3.79 -4.44 -22.14
C THR A 202 2.79 -3.48 -22.78
N GLY A 203 1.56 -3.43 -22.25
CA GLY A 203 0.49 -2.56 -22.73
C GLY A 203 0.79 -1.05 -22.67
N VAL A 204 1.72 -0.61 -21.81
CA VAL A 204 2.13 0.79 -21.66
C VAL A 204 3.55 1.08 -22.17
N HIS A 205 4.27 0.07 -22.65
CA HIS A 205 5.67 0.18 -23.04
C HIS A 205 5.93 1.29 -24.07
N GLY A 206 5.02 1.48 -25.05
CA GLY A 206 5.16 2.51 -26.08
C GLY A 206 4.98 3.95 -25.58
N GLU A 207 4.30 4.14 -24.45
CA GLU A 207 3.98 5.47 -23.90
C GLU A 207 5.09 5.99 -22.96
N PHE A 208 5.82 5.07 -22.32
CA PHE A 208 6.83 5.37 -21.32
C PHE A 208 7.95 6.31 -21.81
N PRO A 209 8.56 6.12 -23.00
CA PRO A 209 9.60 7.02 -23.49
C PRO A 209 9.09 8.41 -23.88
N ALA A 210 7.80 8.54 -24.19
CA ALA A 210 7.21 9.80 -24.66
C ALA A 210 6.99 10.80 -23.53
N TYR A 211 6.67 10.34 -22.31
CA TYR A 211 6.46 11.21 -21.16
C TYR A 211 6.75 10.55 -19.81
N ALA A 212 8.01 10.15 -19.59
CA ALA A 212 8.46 9.43 -18.39
C ALA A 212 7.99 10.00 -17.03
N PRO A 213 7.90 11.33 -16.79
CA PRO A 213 7.44 11.86 -15.50
C PRO A 213 6.02 11.44 -15.09
N ALA A 214 5.13 11.14 -16.04
CA ALA A 214 3.78 10.66 -15.76
C ALA A 214 3.68 9.13 -15.61
N TYR A 215 4.78 8.39 -15.68
CA TYR A 215 4.80 6.93 -15.62
C TYR A 215 5.74 6.41 -14.52
N ALA A 216 6.03 7.21 -13.49
CA ALA A 216 6.92 6.83 -12.39
C ALA A 216 6.44 5.57 -11.65
N SER A 217 5.13 5.39 -11.47
CA SER A 217 4.55 4.17 -10.89
C SER A 217 4.77 2.94 -11.75
N TRP A 218 4.75 3.09 -13.08
CA TRP A 218 5.10 2.00 -14.00
C TRP A 218 6.59 1.69 -13.95
N ALA A 219 7.45 2.71 -13.81
CA ALA A 219 8.89 2.51 -13.62
C ALA A 219 9.19 1.68 -12.37
N GLN A 220 8.50 1.98 -11.25
CA GLN A 220 8.59 1.19 -10.02
C GLN A 220 8.12 -0.25 -10.22
N THR A 221 7.03 -0.43 -10.98
CA THR A 221 6.49 -1.76 -11.30
C THR A 221 7.46 -2.56 -12.16
N LEU A 222 8.02 -1.95 -13.20
CA LEU A 222 9.04 -2.54 -14.07
C LEU A 222 10.31 -2.89 -13.29
N PHE A 223 10.74 -2.01 -12.38
CA PHE A 223 11.88 -2.28 -11.51
C PHE A 223 11.62 -3.48 -10.59
N MET A 224 10.40 -3.59 -10.05
CA MET A 224 10.00 -4.72 -9.21
C MET A 224 9.94 -6.04 -9.98
N GLU A 225 9.57 -6.01 -11.27
CA GLU A 225 9.60 -7.21 -12.12
C GLU A 225 11.02 -7.58 -12.56
N GLY A 226 11.82 -6.58 -12.95
CA GLY A 226 13.17 -6.78 -13.48
C GLY A 226 14.23 -7.13 -12.41
N VAL A 227 14.03 -6.68 -11.17
CA VAL A 227 14.91 -7.04 -10.04
C VAL A 227 14.26 -8.20 -9.29
N PRO A 228 14.93 -9.36 -9.14
CA PRO A 228 14.34 -10.52 -8.49
C PRO A 228 13.92 -10.19 -7.06
N VAL A 229 12.63 -9.99 -6.84
CA VAL A 229 12.06 -9.90 -5.49
C VAL A 229 12.04 -11.31 -4.93
N SER A 230 12.64 -11.49 -3.76
CA SER A 230 12.54 -12.74 -3.00
C SER A 230 11.64 -12.56 -1.79
N ALA A 231 11.16 -13.66 -1.26
CA ALA A 231 10.46 -13.71 0.01
C ALA A 231 11.29 -14.47 1.05
N LEU A 232 11.32 -13.97 2.28
CA LEU A 232 11.79 -14.70 3.45
C LEU A 232 10.57 -15.08 4.28
N ALA A 233 10.26 -16.38 4.29
CA ALA A 233 9.17 -16.97 5.04
C ALA A 233 9.70 -17.60 6.33
N VAL A 234 9.21 -17.18 7.49
CA VAL A 234 9.59 -17.74 8.80
C VAL A 234 8.39 -18.36 9.48
N VAL A 235 8.46 -19.66 9.74
CA VAL A 235 7.36 -20.44 10.30
C VAL A 235 7.80 -21.08 11.62
N GLY A 236 7.11 -20.74 12.71
CA GLY A 236 7.37 -21.32 14.03
C GLY A 236 7.21 -20.34 15.18
N SER A 237 7.68 -20.74 16.36
CA SER A 237 7.52 -20.00 17.61
C SER A 237 8.24 -18.66 17.63
N GLU A 238 9.32 -18.47 16.85
CA GLU A 238 10.09 -17.22 16.83
C GLU A 238 9.56 -16.16 15.85
N VAL A 239 8.38 -16.32 15.24
CA VAL A 239 7.88 -15.37 14.21
C VAL A 239 7.72 -13.93 14.72
N GLU A 240 7.37 -13.73 16.00
CA GLU A 240 7.28 -12.39 16.60
C GLU A 240 8.66 -11.75 16.78
N ALA A 241 9.67 -12.56 17.11
CA ALA A 241 11.06 -12.11 17.17
C ALA A 241 11.57 -11.75 15.77
N PHE A 242 11.20 -12.54 14.76
CA PHE A 242 11.48 -12.25 13.36
C PHE A 242 10.85 -10.93 12.91
N GLN A 243 9.54 -10.75 13.14
CA GLN A 243 8.83 -9.50 12.86
C GLN A 243 9.54 -8.30 13.49
N LYS A 244 9.82 -8.37 14.80
CA LYS A 244 10.50 -7.29 15.53
C LYS A 244 11.91 -7.00 15.00
N MET A 245 12.66 -8.01 14.56
CA MET A 245 14.01 -7.85 14.02
C MET A 245 14.03 -7.27 12.61
N THR A 246 12.97 -7.51 11.81
CA THR A 246 12.80 -6.89 10.49
C THR A 246 12.37 -5.43 10.58
N THR A 247 11.68 -5.06 11.67
CA THR A 247 11.31 -3.67 11.94
C THR A 247 12.56 -2.80 12.15
N GLY A 248 12.63 -1.67 11.44
CA GLY A 248 13.79 -0.77 11.45
C GLY A 248 14.86 -1.11 10.41
N ARG A 249 14.69 -2.18 9.62
CA ARG A 249 15.63 -2.55 8.55
C ARG A 249 15.10 -2.15 7.17
N TYR A 250 15.97 -1.58 6.34
CA TYR A 250 15.64 -1.30 4.95
C TYR A 250 15.85 -2.55 4.08
N LEU A 251 14.74 -3.19 3.70
CA LEU A 251 14.71 -4.46 2.96
C LEU A 251 13.89 -4.33 1.66
N PRO A 252 14.30 -3.48 0.70
CA PRO A 252 13.47 -3.08 -0.44
C PRO A 252 13.08 -4.24 -1.37
N HIS A 253 13.96 -5.24 -1.50
CA HIS A 253 13.80 -6.39 -2.41
C HIS A 253 13.37 -7.67 -1.72
N LEU A 254 13.12 -7.62 -0.41
CA LEU A 254 12.67 -8.76 0.36
C LEU A 254 11.20 -8.58 0.72
N ARG A 255 10.40 -9.62 0.49
CA ARG A 255 9.04 -9.74 1.00
C ARG A 255 9.07 -10.61 2.24
N LEU A 256 8.32 -10.21 3.25
CA LEU A 256 8.28 -10.93 4.51
C LEU A 256 6.99 -11.75 4.57
N ALA A 257 7.10 -12.97 5.07
CA ALA A 257 5.98 -13.82 5.40
C ALA A 257 6.28 -14.55 6.70
N GLY A 258 5.25 -14.78 7.50
CA GLY A 258 5.42 -15.60 8.70
C GLY A 258 4.13 -16.09 9.29
N CYS A 259 4.22 -17.19 10.02
CA CYS A 259 3.12 -17.73 10.81
C CYS A 259 3.67 -18.53 12.00
N LYS A 260 2.89 -18.58 13.10
CA LYS A 260 3.24 -19.39 14.29
C LYS A 260 2.88 -20.87 14.15
N SER A 261 1.97 -21.18 13.24
CA SER A 261 1.29 -22.47 13.12
C SER A 261 1.12 -22.85 11.66
N ARG A 262 0.44 -23.97 11.40
CA ARG A 262 -0.02 -24.31 10.05
C ARG A 262 -0.77 -23.13 9.42
N SER A 263 -0.52 -22.91 8.14
CA SER A 263 -1.05 -21.81 7.33
C SER A 263 -1.58 -22.37 6.01
N GLU A 264 -2.67 -21.81 5.53
CA GLU A 264 -3.23 -22.13 4.22
C GLU A 264 -2.67 -21.25 3.10
N LEU A 265 -1.94 -20.19 3.45
CA LEU A 265 -1.26 -19.31 2.50
C LEU A 265 -0.25 -20.14 1.68
N PRO A 266 -0.32 -20.15 0.34
CA PRO A 266 0.52 -21.03 -0.47
C PRO A 266 2.03 -20.91 -0.20
N LEU A 267 2.53 -19.69 0.02
CA LEU A 267 3.94 -19.47 0.38
C LEU A 267 4.33 -20.11 1.73
N LEU A 268 3.40 -20.32 2.65
CA LEU A 268 3.64 -20.88 3.99
C LEU A 268 3.11 -22.31 4.16
N ARG A 269 2.37 -22.81 3.17
CA ARG A 269 1.73 -24.13 3.20
C ARG A 269 2.77 -25.23 3.34
N ASP A 270 2.48 -26.20 4.21
CA ASP A 270 3.33 -27.36 4.49
C ASP A 270 4.74 -27.04 5.05
N LYS A 271 5.00 -25.78 5.46
CA LYS A 271 6.28 -25.36 6.04
C LYS A 271 6.32 -25.42 7.57
N TYR A 272 5.17 -25.66 8.22
CA TYR A 272 5.10 -25.72 9.69
C TYR A 272 5.74 -26.98 10.25
N ASN A 273 6.62 -26.76 11.23
CA ASN A 273 7.27 -27.81 12.01
C ASN A 273 6.96 -27.58 13.50
N SER A 274 6.60 -28.62 14.23
CA SER A 274 6.22 -28.52 15.64
C SER A 274 7.41 -28.40 16.61
N THR A 275 8.62 -28.73 16.16
CA THR A 275 9.82 -28.82 17.00
C THR A 275 10.81 -27.66 16.77
N ALA A 276 10.76 -27.00 15.61
CA ALA A 276 11.72 -25.95 15.25
C ALA A 276 11.05 -24.80 14.49
N THR A 277 11.62 -23.59 14.62
CA THR A 277 11.31 -22.48 13.70
C THR A 277 12.16 -22.64 12.45
N LEU A 278 11.51 -22.64 11.28
CA LEU A 278 12.17 -22.80 9.99
C LEU A 278 12.02 -21.53 9.15
N ALA A 279 13.10 -21.12 8.49
CA ALA A 279 13.12 -20.08 7.50
C ALA A 279 13.34 -20.63 6.10
N PHE A 280 12.69 -20.00 5.13
CA PHE A 280 12.74 -20.34 3.72
C PHE A 280 12.96 -19.08 2.92
N HIS A 281 13.98 -19.10 2.07
CA HIS A 281 14.15 -18.11 1.03
C HIS A 281 13.39 -18.61 -0.21
N CYS A 282 12.49 -17.80 -0.73
CA CYS A 282 11.64 -18.14 -1.85
C CYS A 282 11.76 -17.11 -2.96
N GLN A 283 11.74 -17.56 -4.21
CA GLN A 283 11.79 -16.70 -5.37
C GLN A 283 10.96 -17.32 -6.49
N LYS A 284 10.04 -16.55 -7.09
CA LYS A 284 9.19 -17.01 -8.19
C LYS A 284 8.43 -18.31 -7.88
N GLY A 285 7.91 -18.44 -6.66
CA GLY A 285 7.13 -19.60 -6.22
C GLY A 285 7.94 -20.85 -5.85
N VAL A 286 9.27 -20.81 -5.92
CA VAL A 286 10.15 -21.90 -5.48
C VAL A 286 10.89 -21.47 -4.22
N CYS A 287 11.03 -22.36 -3.24
CA CYS A 287 11.77 -22.11 -2.01
C CYS A 287 12.99 -23.02 -1.89
N ASP A 288 14.07 -22.48 -1.34
CA ASP A 288 15.27 -23.22 -0.96
C ASP A 288 14.99 -24.16 0.24
N LEU A 289 15.96 -25.00 0.56
CA LEU A 289 15.90 -25.86 1.75
C LEU A 289 15.75 -25.02 3.04
N PRO A 290 14.97 -25.50 4.02
CA PRO A 290 14.75 -24.79 5.26
C PRO A 290 16.04 -24.63 6.06
N SER A 291 16.14 -23.52 6.79
CA SER A 291 17.18 -23.25 7.78
C SER A 291 16.56 -22.90 9.13
N GLU A 292 17.13 -23.41 10.22
CA GLU A 292 16.75 -22.97 11.57
C GLU A 292 17.35 -21.60 11.94
N ASN A 293 18.36 -21.15 11.20
CA ASN A 293 19.03 -19.86 11.45
C ASN A 293 18.46 -18.74 10.57
N TRP A 294 17.21 -18.38 10.83
CA TRP A 294 16.53 -17.29 10.14
C TRP A 294 17.21 -15.92 10.33
N LYS A 295 17.91 -15.72 11.47
CA LYS A 295 18.64 -14.48 11.77
C LYS A 295 19.77 -14.27 10.76
N LYS A 296 20.57 -15.31 10.52
CA LYS A 296 21.62 -15.29 9.49
C LYS A 296 21.05 -15.05 8.10
N MET A 297 19.97 -15.73 7.73
CA MET A 297 19.33 -15.52 6.42
C MET A 297 18.85 -14.08 6.24
N LEU A 298 18.30 -13.46 7.29
CA LEU A 298 17.88 -12.06 7.26
C LEU A 298 19.07 -11.11 7.10
N ASP A 299 20.19 -11.39 7.77
CA ASP A 299 21.40 -10.59 7.66
C ASP A 299 22.00 -10.65 6.24
N ASP A 300 21.87 -11.77 5.52
CA ASP A 300 22.32 -11.90 4.12
C ASP A 300 21.57 -10.94 3.15
N PHE A 301 20.36 -10.51 3.50
CA PHE A 301 19.58 -9.49 2.73
C PHE A 301 19.80 -8.07 3.23
N SER A 302 20.44 -7.91 4.38
CA SER A 302 20.67 -6.61 4.99
C SER A 302 21.92 -6.01 4.35
N MET A 303 21.78 -5.06 3.43
CA MET A 303 22.95 -4.28 3.00
C MET A 303 23.52 -3.55 4.21
N PRO A 304 24.86 -3.47 4.39
CA PRO A 304 25.43 -2.56 5.37
C PRO A 304 24.97 -1.15 5.02
N VAL A 305 24.24 -0.52 5.95
CA VAL A 305 23.83 0.89 5.86
C VAL A 305 25.06 1.77 5.93
#